data_AF-A0A498GFE5-F1
#
_entry.id   AF-A0A498GFE5-F1
#
_cell.length_a   1.000
_cell.length_b   1.000
_cell.length_c   1.000
_cell.angle_alpha   90.00
_cell.angle_beta   90.00
_cell.angle_gamma   90.00
#
_symmetry.space_group_name_H-M   'P 1'
#
loop_
_entity.id
_entity.type
_entity.pdbx_description
1 polymer ?
#
loop_
_entity_poly.entity_id
_entity_poly.type
_entity_poly.pdbx_seq_one_letter_code
_entity_poly.pdbx_strand_id
1 'polypeptide(L)'
;MSSDDDSETSRTDTEDSRFSAERYSVALNRFVHGVEMVAATVFAVLFAIGVVDLMLQIVDAVQNGNITDPLVVIGFIDTGLLLLIIVEVYQTVLAYVEENQTRRIVQLVIYTGVIAMVRKAIIFRTGEYATVQDALIAAGAYALLIFALVSLLFAERVYGDDTPLIAG
;
A
#
# COMPACT_ATOMS: atom_id res chain seq x y z
N MET A 1 70.92 -14.48 -2.25
CA MET A 1 70.02 -13.69 -3.12
C MET A 1 68.61 -14.11 -2.75
N SER A 2 67.85 -13.17 -2.20
CA SER A 2 66.56 -13.36 -1.52
C SER A 2 65.43 -13.16 -2.52
N SER A 3 64.45 -14.05 -2.51
CA SER A 3 63.17 -13.87 -3.23
C SER A 3 62.10 -14.67 -2.51
N ASP A 4 61.71 -14.21 -1.33
CA ASP A 4 60.46 -14.56 -0.65
C ASP A 4 59.98 -13.24 -0.05
N ASP A 5 58.90 -12.69 -0.59
CA ASP A 5 57.86 -11.91 0.11
C ASP A 5 57.06 -11.11 -0.92
N ASP A 6 55.90 -11.62 -1.32
CA ASP A 6 54.85 -10.86 -2.02
C ASP A 6 53.56 -11.72 -2.04
N SER A 7 52.98 -12.03 -0.87
CA SER A 7 51.66 -12.70 -0.83
C SER A 7 50.78 -12.45 0.41
N GLU A 8 50.87 -11.28 1.06
CA GLU A 8 50.05 -11.01 2.26
C GLU A 8 49.01 -9.87 2.17
N THR A 9 48.92 -9.08 1.08
CA THR A 9 48.12 -7.83 1.12
C THR A 9 46.71 -7.88 0.50
N SER A 10 46.12 -9.06 0.20
CA SER A 10 44.76 -9.09 -0.41
C SER A 10 43.69 -9.91 0.34
N ARG A 11 43.97 -10.38 1.56
CA ARG A 11 42.97 -11.16 2.34
C ARG A 11 42.18 -10.34 3.36
N THR A 12 42.66 -9.16 3.77
CA THR A 12 42.06 -8.37 4.86
C THR A 12 40.85 -7.52 4.47
N ASP A 13 40.75 -7.02 3.24
CA ASP A 13 39.65 -6.10 2.84
C ASP A 13 38.30 -6.82 2.61
N THR A 14 38.33 -8.11 2.28
CA THR A 14 37.11 -8.90 1.99
C THR A 14 36.44 -9.40 3.27
N GLU A 15 37.19 -9.66 4.33
CA GLU A 15 36.66 -10.15 5.61
C GLU A 15 36.00 -9.03 6.44
N ASP A 16 36.59 -7.83 6.47
CA ASP A 16 36.04 -6.67 7.20
C ASP A 16 34.73 -6.13 6.57
N SER A 17 34.64 -6.21 5.24
CA SER A 17 33.44 -5.84 4.48
C SER A 17 32.28 -6.80 4.73
N ARG A 18 32.55 -8.11 4.83
CA ARG A 18 31.55 -9.14 5.14
C ARG A 18 31.03 -9.03 6.57
N PHE A 19 31.93 -8.80 7.53
CA PHE A 19 31.58 -8.66 8.94
C PHE A 19 30.78 -7.37 9.23
N SER A 20 31.03 -6.31 8.46
CA SER A 20 30.21 -5.09 8.50
C SER A 20 28.83 -5.33 7.89
N ALA A 21 28.75 -5.95 6.71
CA ALA A 21 27.47 -6.26 6.04
C ALA A 21 26.54 -7.15 6.89
N GLU A 22 27.09 -8.14 7.61
CA GLU A 22 26.32 -8.99 8.53
C GLU A 22 25.80 -8.25 9.76
N ARG A 23 26.54 -7.27 10.29
CA ARG A 23 26.06 -6.45 11.41
C ARG A 23 25.02 -5.42 10.99
N TYR A 24 25.17 -4.84 9.80
CA TYR A 24 24.17 -3.94 9.21
C TYR A 24 22.85 -4.67 8.91
N SER A 25 22.89 -5.90 8.39
CA SER A 25 21.68 -6.66 8.08
C SER A 25 20.87 -7.03 9.34
N VAL A 26 21.54 -7.38 10.45
CA VAL A 26 20.88 -7.70 11.72
C VAL A 26 20.23 -6.45 12.35
N ALA A 27 20.92 -5.30 12.32
CA ALA A 27 20.39 -4.04 12.83
C ALA A 27 19.19 -3.56 11.99
N LEU A 28 19.29 -3.64 10.66
CA LEU A 28 18.21 -3.29 9.74
C LEU A 28 16.98 -4.17 9.94
N ASN A 29 17.16 -5.48 10.06
CA ASN A 29 16.05 -6.42 10.29
C ASN A 29 15.31 -6.12 11.60
N ARG A 30 16.04 -5.79 12.68
CA ARG A 30 15.43 -5.41 13.96
C ARG A 30 14.68 -4.08 13.89
N PHE A 31 15.21 -3.11 13.14
CA PHE A 31 14.57 -1.82 12.94
C PHE A 31 13.26 -1.97 12.15
N VAL A 32 13.29 -2.70 11.04
CA VAL A 32 12.11 -2.97 10.20
C VAL A 32 11.00 -3.62 11.02
N HIS A 33 11.32 -4.66 11.80
CA HIS A 33 10.33 -5.33 12.64
C HIS A 33 9.79 -4.42 13.77
N GLY A 34 10.61 -3.50 14.29
CA GLY A 34 10.15 -2.48 15.23
C GLY A 34 9.17 -1.49 14.60
N VAL A 35 9.45 -1.04 13.36
CA VAL A 35 8.56 -0.16 12.60
C VAL A 35 7.26 -0.87 12.22
N GLU A 36 7.33 -2.14 11.82
CA GLU A 36 6.17 -3.00 11.54
C GLU A 36 5.23 -3.07 12.74
N MET A 37 5.75 -3.35 13.93
CA MET A 37 4.95 -3.41 15.17
C MET A 37 4.27 -2.09 15.51
N VAL A 38 4.97 -0.96 15.34
CA VAL A 38 4.39 0.36 15.57
C VAL A 38 3.29 0.65 14.54
N ALA A 39 3.55 0.39 13.26
CA ALA A 39 2.57 0.57 12.20
C ALA A 39 1.33 -0.29 12.45
N ALA A 40 1.50 -1.59 12.70
CA ALA A 40 0.40 -2.50 13.01
C ALA A 40 -0.44 -2.01 14.20
N THR A 41 0.21 -1.52 15.26
CA THR A 41 -0.49 -0.98 16.43
C THR A 41 -1.30 0.27 16.08
N VAL A 42 -0.72 1.22 15.32
CA VAL A 42 -1.42 2.44 14.90
C VAL A 42 -2.62 2.11 14.02
N PHE A 43 -2.45 1.26 13.01
CA PHE A 43 -3.53 0.83 12.12
C PHE A 43 -4.64 0.10 12.89
N ALA A 44 -4.28 -0.79 13.82
CA ALA A 44 -5.25 -1.50 14.65
C ALA A 44 -6.06 -0.54 15.55
N VAL A 45 -5.41 0.45 16.17
CA VAL A 45 -6.09 1.45 17.01
C VAL A 45 -7.01 2.33 16.17
N LEU A 46 -6.54 2.84 15.03
CA LEU A 46 -7.37 3.65 14.12
C LEU A 46 -8.58 2.86 13.61
N PHE A 47 -8.37 1.60 13.24
CA PHE A 47 -9.45 0.72 12.82
C PHE A 47 -10.46 0.48 13.95
N ALA A 48 -9.99 0.18 15.16
CA ALA A 48 -10.86 -0.01 16.32
C ALA A 48 -11.70 1.23 16.62
N ILE A 49 -11.09 2.42 16.58
CA ILE A 49 -11.81 3.69 16.79
C ILE A 49 -12.88 3.87 15.72
N GLY A 50 -12.57 3.67 14.44
CA GLY A 50 -13.56 3.83 13.38
C GLY A 50 -14.69 2.78 13.44
N VAL A 51 -14.40 1.55 13.89
CA VAL A 51 -15.45 0.54 14.14
C VAL A 51 -16.39 0.99 15.25
N VAL A 52 -15.83 1.53 16.35
CA VAL A 52 -16.64 2.07 17.45
C VAL A 52 -17.48 3.25 16.97
N ASP A 53 -16.91 4.17 16.20
CA ASP A 53 -17.62 5.32 15.64
C ASP A 53 -18.79 4.88 14.75
N LEU A 54 -18.57 3.95 13.83
CA LEU A 54 -19.63 3.38 12.99
C LEU A 54 -20.73 2.72 13.83
N MET A 55 -20.36 1.96 14.86
CA MET A 55 -21.33 1.31 15.75
C MET A 55 -22.19 2.35 16.50
N LEU A 56 -21.59 3.42 16.99
CA LEU A 56 -22.31 4.52 17.66
C LEU A 56 -23.26 5.23 16.69
N GLN A 57 -22.79 5.57 15.48
CA GLN A 57 -23.63 6.17 14.44
C GLN A 57 -24.84 5.30 14.09
N ILE A 58 -24.64 3.99 13.96
CA ILE A 58 -25.74 3.04 13.69
C ILE A 58 -26.74 3.01 14.85
N VAL A 59 -26.26 2.92 16.09
CA VAL A 59 -27.12 2.90 17.28
C VAL A 59 -27.95 4.18 17.38
N ASP A 60 -27.33 5.34 17.15
CA ASP A 60 -28.03 6.63 17.17
C ASP A 60 -29.11 6.71 16.08
N ALA A 61 -28.83 6.24 14.87
CA ALA A 61 -29.82 6.20 13.79
C ALA A 61 -30.99 5.25 14.07
N VAL A 62 -30.72 4.11 14.72
CA VAL A 62 -31.77 3.18 15.16
C VAL A 62 -32.67 3.85 16.18
N GLN A 63 -32.10 4.51 17.20
CA GLN A 63 -32.86 5.19 18.25
C GLN A 63 -33.73 6.33 17.69
N ASN A 64 -33.20 7.06 16.70
CA ASN A 64 -33.90 8.17 16.06
C ASN A 64 -34.90 7.72 14.97
N GLY A 65 -34.97 6.43 14.64
CA GLY A 65 -35.88 5.89 13.61
C GLY A 65 -35.46 6.23 12.17
N ASN A 66 -34.25 6.70 11.95
CA ASN A 66 -33.76 7.18 10.66
C ASN A 66 -32.98 6.12 9.87
N ILE A 67 -32.97 4.86 10.30
CA ILE A 67 -32.18 3.80 9.66
C ILE A 67 -32.60 3.50 8.20
N THR A 68 -33.83 3.86 7.83
CA THR A 68 -34.34 3.76 6.45
C THR A 68 -34.10 5.02 5.62
N ASP A 69 -33.54 6.09 6.18
CA ASP A 69 -33.16 7.28 5.41
C ASP A 69 -31.92 6.98 4.56
N PRO A 70 -32.00 7.06 3.21
CA PRO A 70 -30.87 6.82 2.34
C PRO A 70 -29.65 7.70 2.66
N LEU A 71 -29.84 8.93 3.14
CA LEU A 71 -28.74 9.83 3.45
C LEU A 71 -27.93 9.33 4.65
N VAL A 72 -28.61 8.78 5.67
CA VAL A 72 -27.98 8.23 6.87
C VAL A 72 -27.22 6.94 6.54
N VAL A 73 -27.83 6.06 5.76
CA VAL A 73 -27.20 4.80 5.31
C VAL A 73 -25.91 5.08 4.52
N ILE A 74 -25.89 6.14 3.71
CA ILE A 74 -24.69 6.52 2.96
C ILE A 74 -23.56 6.97 3.90
N GLY A 75 -23.86 7.67 4.98
CA GLY A 75 -22.84 8.01 6.00
C GLY A 75 -22.20 6.78 6.65
N PHE A 76 -22.97 5.70 6.87
CA PHE A 76 -22.41 4.43 7.35
C PHE A 76 -21.48 3.80 6.33
N ILE A 77 -21.89 3.85 5.06
CA ILE A 77 -21.09 3.34 3.94
C ILE A 77 -19.78 4.12 3.89
N ASP A 78 -19.78 5.45 3.92
CA ASP A 78 -18.58 6.28 3.89
C ASP A 78 -17.60 5.94 5.02
N THR A 79 -18.10 5.81 6.24
CA THR A 79 -17.29 5.41 7.40
C THR A 79 -16.76 3.98 7.24
N GLY A 80 -17.59 3.04 6.82
CA GLY A 80 -17.19 1.65 6.56
C GLY A 80 -16.15 1.52 5.44
N LEU A 81 -16.23 2.37 4.43
CA LEU A 81 -15.27 2.39 3.33
C LEU A 81 -13.94 2.96 3.76
N LEU A 82 -13.94 4.00 4.60
CA LEU A 82 -12.73 4.51 5.24
C LEU A 82 -12.05 3.39 6.04
N LEU A 83 -12.81 2.64 6.84
CA LEU A 83 -12.29 1.48 7.57
C LEU A 83 -11.68 0.42 6.64
N LEU A 84 -12.35 0.09 5.54
CA LEU A 84 -11.82 -0.83 4.54
C LEU A 84 -10.55 -0.26 3.87
N ILE A 85 -10.39 1.06 3.74
CA ILE A 85 -9.16 1.69 3.21
C ILE A 85 -8.02 1.48 4.21
N ILE A 86 -8.29 1.67 5.51
CA ILE A 86 -7.29 1.47 6.57
C ILE A 86 -6.71 0.05 6.51
N VAL A 87 -7.56 -0.98 6.37
CA VAL A 87 -7.12 -2.39 6.27
C VAL A 87 -6.30 -2.62 4.99
N GLU A 88 -6.74 -2.05 3.88
CA GLU A 88 -6.06 -2.19 2.59
C GLU A 88 -4.66 -1.55 2.59
N VAL A 89 -4.55 -0.34 3.15
CA VAL A 89 -3.26 0.36 3.30
C VAL A 89 -2.32 -0.44 4.22
N TYR A 90 -2.83 -0.99 5.33
CA TYR A 90 -2.03 -1.85 6.21
C TYR A 90 -1.46 -3.06 5.47
N GLN A 91 -2.26 -3.78 4.69
CA GLN A 91 -1.80 -4.91 3.90
C GLN A 91 -0.71 -4.51 2.89
N THR A 92 -0.82 -3.32 2.30
CA THR A 92 0.20 -2.80 1.37
C THR A 92 1.51 -2.50 2.09
N VAL A 93 1.45 -1.92 3.28
CA VAL A 93 2.65 -1.67 4.13
C VAL A 93 3.30 -2.99 4.54
N LEU A 94 2.51 -3.97 4.98
CA LEU A 94 3.03 -5.27 5.39
C LEU A 94 3.72 -6.00 4.24
N ALA A 95 3.10 -6.00 3.05
CA ALA A 95 3.70 -6.62 1.88
C ALA A 95 5.00 -5.92 1.43
N TYR A 96 5.11 -4.60 1.60
CA TYR A 96 6.35 -3.86 1.33
C TYR A 96 7.50 -4.28 2.26
N VAL A 97 7.17 -4.56 3.51
CA VAL A 97 8.14 -5.00 4.52
C VAL A 97 8.55 -6.47 4.30
N GLU A 98 7.64 -7.32 3.84
CA GLU A 98 7.86 -8.76 3.69
C GLU A 98 8.50 -9.16 2.35
N GLU A 99 8.27 -8.42 1.25
CA GLU A 99 8.79 -8.76 -0.07
C GLU A 99 10.16 -8.11 -0.41
N ASN A 100 11.16 -8.94 -0.68
CA ASN A 100 12.50 -8.50 -1.14
C ASN A 100 12.61 -8.25 -2.66
N GLN A 101 11.53 -8.43 -3.44
CA GLN A 101 11.57 -8.31 -4.90
C GLN A 101 10.85 -7.04 -5.39
N THR A 102 11.61 -6.03 -5.80
CA THR A 102 11.09 -4.72 -6.23
C THR A 102 10.02 -4.79 -7.32
N ARG A 103 10.02 -5.80 -8.20
CA ARG A 103 8.99 -5.98 -9.24
C ARG A 103 7.62 -6.38 -8.67
N ARG A 104 7.58 -7.27 -7.66
CA ARG A 104 6.32 -7.69 -7.02
C ARG A 104 5.69 -6.54 -6.22
N ILE A 105 6.54 -5.74 -5.60
CA ILE A 105 6.13 -4.52 -4.90
C ILE A 105 5.38 -3.56 -5.84
N VAL A 106 5.90 -3.31 -7.06
CA VAL A 106 5.25 -2.41 -8.02
C VAL A 106 3.90 -2.97 -8.47
N GLN A 107 3.82 -4.27 -8.80
CA GLN A 107 2.55 -4.92 -9.14
C GLN A 107 1.51 -4.76 -8.03
N LEU A 108 1.90 -5.05 -6.79
CA LEU A 108 1.01 -4.96 -5.63
C LEU A 108 0.48 -3.53 -5.44
N VAL A 109 1.35 -2.53 -5.53
CA VAL A 109 0.96 -1.12 -5.40
C VAL A 109 -0.01 -0.71 -6.52
N ILE A 110 0.21 -1.16 -7.76
CA ILE A 110 -0.71 -0.88 -8.87
C ILE A 110 -2.06 -1.57 -8.65
N TYR A 111 -2.08 -2.82 -8.20
CA TYR A 111 -3.31 -3.54 -7.86
C TYR A 111 -4.10 -2.83 -6.75
N THR A 112 -3.43 -2.45 -5.67
CA THR A 112 -4.04 -1.66 -4.59
C THR A 112 -4.59 -0.34 -5.14
N GLY A 113 -3.81 0.39 -5.95
CA GLY A 113 -4.25 1.64 -6.56
C GLY A 113 -5.50 1.48 -7.43
N VAL A 114 -5.59 0.42 -8.23
CA VAL A 114 -6.78 0.11 -9.03
C VAL A 114 -7.98 -0.18 -8.14
N ILE A 115 -7.83 -1.01 -7.11
CA ILE A 115 -8.92 -1.37 -6.18
C ILE A 115 -9.46 -0.11 -5.48
N ALA A 116 -8.58 0.76 -4.99
CA ALA A 116 -8.95 2.01 -4.34
C ALA A 116 -9.71 2.95 -5.30
N MET A 117 -9.28 3.08 -6.55
CA MET A 117 -9.96 3.91 -7.55
C MET A 117 -11.31 3.34 -7.96
N VAL A 118 -11.42 2.02 -8.13
CA VAL A 118 -12.70 1.34 -8.39
C VAL A 118 -13.66 1.58 -7.23
N ARG A 119 -13.20 1.49 -5.99
CA ARG A 119 -13.99 1.82 -4.81
C ARG A 119 -14.55 3.23 -4.89
N LYS A 120 -13.70 4.22 -5.19
CA LYS A 120 -14.10 5.64 -5.34
C LYS A 120 -15.17 5.83 -6.44
N ALA A 121 -15.12 5.03 -7.50
CA ALA A 121 -16.10 5.05 -8.57
C ALA A 121 -17.45 4.42 -8.16
N ILE A 122 -17.47 3.35 -7.35
CA ILE A 122 -18.70 2.68 -6.89
C ILE A 122 -19.56 3.62 -6.03
N ILE A 123 -18.93 4.47 -5.22
CA ILE A 123 -19.59 5.38 -4.26
C ILE A 123 -19.89 6.73 -4.92
N PHE A 124 -19.42 6.93 -6.16
CA PHE A 124 -19.51 8.21 -6.82
C PHE A 124 -20.96 8.68 -6.92
N ARG A 125 -21.23 9.85 -6.34
CA ARG A 125 -22.55 10.49 -6.33
C ARG A 125 -22.40 11.95 -6.69
N THR A 126 -23.21 12.43 -7.63
CA THR A 126 -23.18 13.82 -8.09
C THR A 126 -23.61 14.82 -7.02
N GLY A 127 -24.46 14.41 -6.09
CA GLY A 127 -24.96 15.27 -4.99
C GLY A 127 -23.93 15.65 -3.92
N GLU A 128 -22.74 15.03 -3.92
CA GLU A 128 -21.61 15.39 -3.04
C GLU A 128 -20.86 16.64 -3.54
N TYR A 129 -21.08 17.02 -4.81
CA TYR A 129 -20.36 18.10 -5.47
C TYR A 129 -21.23 19.36 -5.51
N ALA A 130 -20.57 20.52 -5.39
CA ALA A 130 -21.25 21.82 -5.39
C ALA A 130 -22.05 22.07 -6.68
N THR A 131 -21.55 21.56 -7.81
CA THR A 131 -22.24 21.64 -9.10
C THR A 131 -22.16 20.33 -9.88
N VAL A 132 -23.09 20.14 -10.83
CA VAL A 132 -23.05 19.01 -11.77
C VAL A 132 -21.78 19.04 -12.62
N GLN A 133 -21.26 20.23 -12.92
CA GLN A 133 -20.02 20.39 -13.66
C GLN A 133 -18.81 19.88 -12.87
N ASP A 134 -18.73 20.17 -11.57
CA ASP A 134 -17.67 19.65 -10.70
C ASP A 134 -17.72 18.13 -10.61
N ALA A 135 -18.93 17.56 -10.50
CA ALA A 135 -19.12 16.12 -10.53
C ALA A 135 -18.65 15.51 -11.87
N LEU A 136 -18.99 16.13 -13.00
CA LEU A 136 -18.57 15.65 -14.32
C LEU A 136 -17.04 15.68 -14.48
N ILE A 137 -16.39 16.75 -14.01
CA ILE A 137 -14.93 16.87 -14.02
C ILE A 137 -14.30 15.79 -13.13
N ALA A 138 -14.83 15.58 -11.92
CA ALA A 138 -14.35 14.55 -11.01
C ALA A 138 -14.50 13.14 -11.60
N ALA A 139 -15.65 12.82 -12.20
CA ALA A 139 -15.89 11.55 -12.87
C ALA A 139 -14.90 11.33 -14.04
N GLY A 140 -14.68 12.37 -14.86
CA GLY A 140 -13.68 12.33 -15.94
C GLY A 140 -12.26 12.10 -15.42
N ALA A 141 -11.88 12.76 -14.33
CA ALA A 141 -10.59 12.55 -13.68
C ALA A 141 -10.43 11.13 -13.14
N TYR A 142 -11.46 10.57 -12.49
CA TYR A 142 -11.43 9.20 -11.99
C TYR A 142 -11.34 8.18 -13.13
N ALA A 143 -12.09 8.39 -14.22
CA ALA A 143 -11.97 7.56 -15.42
C ALA A 143 -10.54 7.59 -15.98
N LEU A 144 -9.97 8.79 -16.13
CA LEU A 144 -8.60 8.95 -16.64
C LEU A 144 -7.57 8.26 -15.74
N LEU A 145 -7.68 8.40 -14.42
CA LEU A 145 -6.79 7.74 -13.46
C LEU A 145 -6.90 6.22 -13.54
N ILE A 146 -8.12 5.68 -13.62
CA ILE A 146 -8.35 4.23 -13.77
C ILE A 146 -7.71 3.74 -15.08
N PHE A 147 -7.95 4.45 -16.20
CA PHE A 147 -7.33 4.10 -17.48
C PHE A 147 -5.80 4.14 -17.42
N ALA A 148 -5.21 5.14 -16.76
CA ALA A 148 -3.77 5.24 -16.60
C ALA A 148 -3.20 4.06 -15.79
N LEU A 149 -3.84 3.71 -14.66
CA LEU A 149 -3.41 2.59 -13.81
C LEU A 149 -3.55 1.25 -14.53
N VAL A 150 -4.67 1.01 -15.22
CA VAL A 150 -4.88 -0.21 -16.02
C VAL A 150 -3.88 -0.28 -17.17
N SER A 151 -3.57 0.84 -17.82
CA SER A 151 -2.57 0.89 -18.89
C SER A 151 -1.16 0.58 -18.38
N LEU A 152 -0.81 1.08 -17.19
CA LEU A 152 0.45 0.78 -16.53
C LEU A 152 0.55 -0.72 -16.17
N LEU A 153 -0.51 -1.28 -15.61
CA LEU A 153 -0.61 -2.72 -15.31
C LEU A 153 -0.50 -3.57 -16.59
N PHE A 154 -1.16 -3.15 -17.67
CA PHE A 154 -1.09 -3.83 -18.94
C PHE A 154 0.33 -3.80 -19.53
N ALA A 155 1.00 -2.65 -19.49
CA ALA A 155 2.39 -2.53 -19.94
C ALA A 155 3.31 -3.42 -19.07
N GLU A 156 3.18 -3.36 -17.76
CA GLU A 156 3.98 -4.17 -16.83
C GLU A 156 3.79 -5.67 -17.07
N ARG A 157 2.56 -6.12 -17.34
CA ARG A 157 2.26 -7.51 -17.70
C ARG A 157 2.81 -7.93 -19.06
N VAL A 158 2.78 -7.05 -20.07
CA VAL A 158 3.24 -7.37 -21.43
C VAL A 158 4.78 -7.37 -21.52
N TYR A 159 5.44 -6.34 -20.98
CA TYR A 159 6.90 -6.22 -21.02
C TYR A 159 7.61 -6.98 -19.88
N GLY A 160 6.86 -7.43 -18.87
CA GLY A 160 7.38 -8.22 -17.76
C GLY A 160 7.84 -9.62 -18.15
N ASP A 161 7.22 -10.23 -19.17
CA ASP A 161 7.51 -11.59 -19.66
C ASP A 161 8.70 -11.67 -20.65
N ASP A 162 9.06 -10.55 -21.30
CA ASP A 162 10.05 -10.51 -22.39
C ASP A 162 11.48 -10.12 -21.94
N THR A 163 11.95 -10.60 -20.79
CA THR A 163 13.39 -10.57 -20.48
C THR A 163 14.00 -11.96 -20.67
N PRO A 164 14.31 -12.40 -21.90
CA PRO A 164 15.14 -13.57 -22.09
C PRO A 164 16.51 -13.27 -21.47
N LEU A 165 16.91 -14.11 -20.54
CA LEU A 165 18.26 -14.16 -19.99
C LEU A 165 19.25 -14.20 -21.15
N ILE A 166 19.98 -13.10 -21.36
CA ILE A 166 21.25 -13.15 -22.08
C ILE A 166 22.21 -13.88 -21.15
N ALA A 167 22.22 -15.22 -21.28
CA ALA A 167 23.26 -16.07 -20.75
C ALA A 167 24.47 -15.97 -21.70
N GLY A 168 25.48 -15.24 -21.25
CA GLY A 168 26.87 -15.41 -21.69
C GLY A 168 27.60 -16.33 -20.72
#